data_AF-A0A218PK63-F1
#
_entry.id   AF-A0A218PK63-F1
#
_cell.length_a   1.000
_cell.length_b   1.000
_cell.length_c   1.000
_cell.angle_alpha   90.00
_cell.angle_beta   90.00
_cell.angle_gamma   90.00
#
_symmetry.space_group_name_H-M   'P 1'
#
loop_
_entity.id
_entity.type
_entity.pdbx_description
1 polymer ?
#
loop_
_entity_poly.entity_id
_entity_poly.type
_entity_poly.pdbx_seq_one_letter_code
_entity_poly.pdbx_strand_id
1 'polypeptide(L)'
;MSMSAKQERALLNSDEIVVLRSTHHPEIYELGRKELTDLQTRLRDLRDKARTLTRQKQRETRGKSEPRGKSFPGLVEQPQRRKQLFAAALKRVKKELSRLNKLEARVEHVEAAHKALAQRRASNFRPAVPASRTSGTGMQPQESIRRRRVLPRGKVGSVLKQNKIAQAARDARPQ
;
A
#
# COMPACT_ATOMS: atom_id res chain seq x y z
N MET A 1 7.57 15.25 22.93
CA MET A 1 6.93 15.96 24.06
C MET A 1 5.79 15.09 24.57
N SER A 2 5.83 14.82 25.87
CA SER A 2 4.70 14.26 26.63
C SER A 2 4.13 15.43 27.43
N MET A 3 2.83 15.70 27.31
CA MET A 3 2.11 16.67 28.13
C MET A 3 1.27 15.90 29.13
N SER A 4 1.12 16.43 30.34
CA SER A 4 0.22 15.82 31.33
C SER A 4 -1.24 15.97 30.88
N ALA A 5 -2.10 15.01 31.22
CA ALA A 5 -3.53 15.08 30.89
C ALA A 5 -4.20 16.36 31.43
N LYS A 6 -3.73 16.89 32.57
CA LYS A 6 -4.19 18.18 33.12
C LYS A 6 -3.86 19.35 32.19
N GLN A 7 -2.64 19.40 31.64
CA GLN A 7 -2.22 20.43 30.68
C GLN A 7 -2.96 20.30 29.35
N GLU A 8 -3.24 19.07 28.90
CA GLU A 8 -4.05 18.83 27.70
C GLU A 8 -5.45 19.42 27.85
N ARG A 9 -6.13 19.17 28.99
CA ARG A 9 -7.47 19.69 29.27
C ARG A 9 -7.52 21.21 29.40
N ALA A 10 -6.46 21.83 29.92
CA ALA A 10 -6.40 23.29 30.05
C ALA A 10 -6.28 24.02 28.69
N LEU A 11 -5.87 23.33 27.62
CA LEU A 11 -5.59 23.91 26.31
C LEU A 11 -6.70 23.67 25.27
N LEU A 12 -7.64 22.78 25.56
CA LEU A 12 -8.59 22.23 24.60
C LEU A 12 -10.03 22.49 25.05
N ASN A 13 -10.93 22.55 24.06
CA ASN A 13 -12.37 22.64 24.31
C ASN A 13 -12.94 21.27 24.74
N SER A 14 -14.15 21.23 25.32
CA SER A 14 -14.83 19.98 25.73
C SER A 14 -14.81 18.91 24.65
N ASP A 15 -15.19 19.28 23.43
CA ASP A 15 -15.33 18.34 22.31
C ASP A 15 -13.96 17.81 21.86
N GLU A 16 -12.95 18.69 21.87
CA GLU A 16 -11.57 18.32 21.53
C GLU A 16 -10.95 17.40 22.59
N ILE A 17 -11.32 17.57 23.86
CA ILE A 17 -10.91 16.69 24.96
C ILE A 17 -11.48 15.29 24.74
N VAL A 18 -12.75 15.17 24.35
CA VAL A 18 -13.37 13.86 24.07
C VAL A 18 -12.63 13.15 22.92
N VAL A 19 -12.34 13.87 21.84
CA VAL A 19 -11.55 13.32 20.72
C VAL A 19 -10.17 12.89 21.19
N LEU A 20 -9.47 13.70 21.97
CA LEU A 20 -8.13 13.37 22.42
C LEU A 20 -8.11 12.17 23.39
N ARG A 21 -9.12 12.06 24.24
CA ARG A 21 -9.31 10.97 25.20
C ARG A 21 -9.34 9.60 24.50
N SER A 22 -10.10 9.50 23.41
CA SER A 22 -10.19 8.28 22.59
C SER A 22 -8.86 7.82 21.95
N THR A 23 -7.84 8.70 21.92
CA THR A 23 -6.50 8.37 21.40
C THR A 23 -5.53 7.87 22.46
N HIS A 24 -5.90 7.98 23.72
CA HIS A 24 -5.07 7.53 24.83
C HIS A 24 -5.26 6.04 25.07
N HIS A 25 -4.25 5.44 25.69
CA HIS A 25 -4.35 4.09 26.22
C HIS A 25 -5.26 4.11 27.47
N PRO A 26 -6.17 3.13 27.67
CA PRO A 26 -6.43 1.94 26.86
C PRO A 26 -7.48 2.10 25.74
N GLU A 27 -8.28 3.17 25.75
CA GLU A 27 -9.46 3.37 24.88
C GLU A 27 -9.14 3.19 23.38
N ILE A 28 -7.95 3.56 22.94
CA ILE A 28 -7.54 3.42 21.53
C ILE A 28 -7.55 1.97 21.02
N TYR A 29 -7.44 0.98 21.91
CA TYR A 29 -7.44 -0.44 21.54
C TYR A 29 -8.83 -1.01 21.31
N GLU A 30 -9.87 -0.36 21.83
CA GLU A 30 -11.26 -0.76 21.64
C GLU A 30 -11.81 -0.31 20.28
N LEU A 31 -11.13 0.63 19.63
CA LEU A 31 -11.54 1.21 18.36
C LEU A 31 -11.27 0.28 17.17
N GLY A 32 -12.27 0.14 16.30
CA GLY A 32 -12.15 -0.59 15.04
C GLY A 32 -11.32 0.16 13.98
N ARG A 33 -10.93 -0.53 12.90
CA ARG A 33 -10.14 0.06 11.81
C ARG A 33 -10.79 1.30 11.19
N LYS A 34 -12.11 1.25 10.96
CA LYS A 34 -12.89 2.37 10.38
C LYS A 34 -12.90 3.58 11.32
N GLU A 35 -13.13 3.34 12.61
CA GLU A 35 -13.15 4.38 13.63
C GLU A 35 -11.76 5.04 13.77
N LEU A 36 -10.68 4.25 13.73
CA LEU A 36 -9.32 4.77 13.73
C LEU A 36 -9.01 5.62 12.48
N THR A 37 -9.54 5.28 11.30
CA THR A 37 -9.40 6.10 10.09
C THR A 37 -10.21 7.40 10.17
N ASP A 38 -11.42 7.36 10.72
CA ASP A 38 -12.26 8.55 10.89
C ASP A 38 -11.64 9.50 11.92
N LEU A 39 -11.16 8.94 13.03
CA LEU A 39 -10.43 9.67 14.06
C LEU A 39 -9.16 10.29 13.47
N GLN A 40 -8.40 9.55 12.66
CA GLN A 40 -7.23 10.07 11.97
C GLN A 40 -7.57 11.29 11.10
N THR A 41 -8.67 11.25 10.36
CA THR A 41 -9.12 12.37 9.51
C THR A 41 -9.49 13.58 10.37
N ARG A 42 -10.33 13.39 11.40
CA ARG A 42 -10.72 14.46 12.34
C ARG A 42 -9.50 15.13 13.00
N LEU A 43 -8.52 14.35 13.45
CA LEU A 43 -7.30 14.88 14.04
C LEU A 43 -6.41 15.64 13.04
N ARG A 44 -6.39 15.26 11.76
CA ARG A 44 -5.68 16.02 10.72
C ARG A 44 -6.31 17.39 10.56
N ASP A 45 -7.63 17.47 10.51
CA ASP A 45 -8.35 18.73 10.38
C ASP A 45 -8.11 19.64 11.57
N LEU A 46 -8.19 19.11 12.80
CA LEU A 46 -7.89 19.86 14.02
C LEU A 46 -6.44 20.35 14.07
N ARG A 47 -5.48 19.50 13.70
CA ARG A 47 -4.07 19.88 13.61
C ARG A 47 -3.87 20.98 12.56
N ASP A 48 -4.51 20.87 11.40
CA ASP A 48 -4.32 21.80 10.30
C ASP A 48 -4.97 23.15 10.58
N LYS A 49 -6.13 23.17 11.25
CA LYS A 49 -6.71 24.38 11.85
C LYS A 49 -5.73 25.04 12.83
N ALA A 50 -5.19 24.29 13.80
CA ALA A 50 -4.21 24.81 14.76
C ALA A 50 -2.91 25.32 14.09
N ARG A 51 -2.45 24.63 13.03
CA ARG A 51 -1.29 25.02 12.22
C ARG A 51 -1.53 26.35 11.50
N THR A 52 -2.70 26.53 10.89
CA THR A 52 -3.07 27.76 10.19
C THR A 52 -3.14 28.93 11.16
N LEU A 53 -3.76 28.73 12.34
CA LEU A 53 -3.78 29.75 13.40
C LEU A 53 -2.37 30.11 13.89
N THR A 54 -1.51 29.11 14.09
CA THR A 54 -0.11 29.35 14.49
C THR A 54 0.62 30.20 13.45
N ARG A 55 0.49 29.86 12.16
CA ARG A 55 1.13 30.61 11.06
C ARG A 55 0.60 32.03 10.95
N GLN A 56 -0.70 32.22 11.12
CA GLN A 56 -1.30 33.54 11.12
C GLN A 56 -0.74 34.38 12.27
N LYS A 57 -0.75 33.86 13.50
CA LYS A 57 -0.21 34.57 14.67
C LYS A 57 1.27 34.90 14.51
N GLN A 58 2.08 34.00 13.95
CA GLN A 58 3.48 34.29 13.63
C GLN A 58 3.66 35.42 12.62
N ARG A 59 2.74 35.56 11.66
CA ARG A 59 2.74 36.68 10.70
C ARG A 59 2.31 37.99 11.37
N GLU A 60 1.29 37.96 12.22
CA GLU A 60 0.84 39.11 13.02
C GLU A 60 1.97 39.61 13.93
N THR A 61 2.65 38.72 14.67
CA THR A 61 3.82 39.09 15.51
C THR A 61 4.98 39.68 14.72
N ARG A 62 5.08 39.37 13.42
CA ARG A 62 6.10 39.90 12.51
C ARG A 62 5.65 41.18 11.79
N GLY A 63 4.42 41.68 12.04
CA GLY A 63 3.84 42.82 11.33
C GLY A 63 3.49 42.54 9.86
N LYS A 64 3.45 41.27 9.43
CA LYS A 64 3.21 40.87 8.02
C LYS A 64 1.75 40.56 7.70
N SER A 65 0.85 40.72 8.67
CA SER A 65 -0.58 40.52 8.49
C SER A 65 -1.36 41.32 9.51
N GLU A 66 -2.51 41.83 9.10
CA GLU A 66 -3.46 42.50 10.00
C GLU A 66 -4.02 41.51 11.03
N PRO A 67 -4.23 41.95 12.28
CA PRO A 67 -4.86 41.13 13.30
C PRO A 67 -6.31 40.83 12.90
N ARG A 68 -6.67 39.55 12.78
CA ARG A 68 -8.08 39.18 12.59
C ARG A 68 -8.85 39.30 13.89
N GLY A 69 -9.83 40.20 13.90
CA GLY A 69 -10.84 40.33 14.94
C GLY A 69 -10.41 41.17 16.16
N LYS A 70 -11.40 41.62 16.93
CA LYS A 70 -11.19 42.30 18.21
C LYS A 70 -10.76 41.26 19.26
N SER A 71 -9.53 41.38 19.72
CA SER A 71 -8.94 40.60 20.82
C SER A 71 -9.16 39.08 20.78
N PHE A 72 -8.28 38.34 20.09
CA PHE A 72 -7.89 37.03 20.64
C PHE A 72 -6.62 37.23 21.46
N PRO A 73 -6.70 37.30 22.80
CA PRO A 73 -5.53 37.49 23.65
C PRO A 73 -4.77 36.17 23.66
N GLY A 74 -3.76 36.03 22.80
CA GLY A 74 -3.05 34.77 22.69
C GLY A 74 -1.69 34.93 22.06
N LEU A 75 -0.66 34.69 22.86
CA LEU A 75 0.70 34.43 22.39
C LEU A 75 0.70 33.26 21.39
N VAL A 76 1.62 33.28 20.43
CA VAL A 76 1.82 32.22 19.41
C VAL A 76 1.98 30.82 20.05
N GLU A 77 2.42 30.77 21.29
CA GLU A 77 2.64 29.56 22.08
C GLU A 77 1.41 28.66 22.22
N GLN A 78 0.22 29.22 22.45
CA GLN A 78 -0.99 28.41 22.65
C GLN A 78 -1.40 27.59 21.41
N PRO A 79 -1.60 28.18 20.21
CA PRO A 79 -1.93 27.42 19.02
C PRO A 79 -0.79 26.46 18.62
N GLN A 80 0.47 26.81 18.93
CA GLN A 80 1.61 25.94 18.72
C GLN A 80 1.56 24.68 19.60
N ARG A 81 1.21 24.82 20.89
CA ARG A 81 1.00 23.69 21.82
C ARG A 81 -0.16 22.81 21.36
N ARG A 82 -1.30 23.40 20.97
CA ARG A 82 -2.46 22.65 20.41
C ARG A 82 -2.07 21.85 19.17
N LYS A 83 -1.31 22.45 18.25
CA LYS A 83 -0.78 21.75 17.06
C LYS A 83 0.08 20.54 17.45
N GLN A 84 0.95 20.69 18.46
CA GLN A 84 1.80 19.60 18.95
C GLN A 84 0.98 18.46 19.59
N LEU A 85 -0.07 18.80 20.34
CA LEU A 85 -0.99 17.81 20.94
C LEU A 85 -1.68 16.97 19.86
N PHE A 86 -2.30 17.61 18.85
CA PHE A 86 -2.95 16.87 17.77
C PHE A 86 -1.96 16.07 16.93
N ALA A 87 -0.73 16.57 16.75
CA ALA A 87 0.33 15.81 16.09
C ALA A 87 0.75 14.57 16.90
N ALA A 88 0.81 14.65 18.23
CA ALA A 88 1.09 13.52 19.10
C ALA A 88 -0.04 12.48 19.07
N ALA A 89 -1.30 12.94 19.17
CA ALA A 89 -2.48 12.09 19.04
C ALA A 89 -2.50 11.34 17.69
N LEU A 90 -2.20 12.03 16.58
CA LEU A 90 -2.07 11.41 15.26
C LEU A 90 -1.00 10.34 15.19
N LYS A 91 0.13 10.51 15.90
CA LYS A 91 1.19 9.49 15.95
C LYS A 91 0.68 8.22 16.65
N ARG A 92 -0.08 8.34 17.74
CA ARG A 92 -0.68 7.20 18.45
C ARG A 92 -1.61 6.42 17.52
N VAL A 93 -2.55 7.12 16.87
CA VAL A 93 -3.52 6.51 15.94
C VAL A 93 -2.82 5.82 14.76
N LYS A 94 -1.80 6.46 14.17
CA LYS A 94 -1.01 5.83 13.10
C LYS A 94 -0.29 4.57 13.57
N LYS A 95 0.23 4.56 14.80
CA LYS A 95 0.88 3.40 15.39
C LYS A 95 -0.12 2.26 15.55
N GLU A 96 -1.34 2.55 15.98
CA GLU A 96 -2.38 1.52 16.13
C GLU A 96 -2.88 0.98 14.79
N LEU A 97 -3.11 1.83 13.79
CA LEU A 97 -3.39 1.37 12.43
C LEU A 97 -2.26 0.48 11.88
N SER A 98 -1.00 0.85 12.14
CA SER A 98 0.15 0.03 11.76
C SER A 98 0.19 -1.30 12.52
N ARG A 99 -0.21 -1.33 13.79
CA ARG A 99 -0.32 -2.55 14.59
C ARG A 99 -1.36 -3.49 13.99
N LEU A 100 -2.55 -2.99 13.67
CA LEU A 100 -3.62 -3.77 13.05
C LEU A 100 -3.18 -4.34 11.69
N ASN A 101 -2.61 -3.52 10.82
CA ASN A 101 -2.11 -3.99 9.51
C ASN A 101 -1.04 -5.08 9.65
N LYS A 102 -0.15 -4.99 10.66
CA LYS A 102 0.87 -6.02 10.92
C LYS A 102 0.26 -7.32 11.44
N LEU A 103 -0.82 -7.25 12.22
CA LEU A 103 -1.53 -8.43 12.69
C LEU A 103 -2.25 -9.13 11.53
N GLU A 104 -2.94 -8.38 10.68
CA GLU A 104 -3.58 -8.90 9.46
C GLU A 104 -2.54 -9.57 8.55
N ALA A 105 -1.43 -8.87 8.24
CA ALA A 105 -0.37 -9.42 7.40
C ALA A 105 0.26 -10.70 7.98
N ARG A 106 0.40 -10.79 9.31
CA ARG A 106 0.90 -12.02 9.96
C ARG A 106 -0.04 -13.20 9.73
N VAL A 107 -1.35 -12.99 9.84
CA VAL A 107 -2.35 -14.05 9.58
C VAL A 107 -2.26 -14.49 8.11
N GLU A 108 -2.25 -13.54 7.18
CA GLU A 108 -2.10 -13.82 5.75
C GLU A 108 -0.82 -14.61 5.43
N HIS A 109 0.31 -14.24 6.05
CA HIS A 109 1.57 -14.95 5.87
C HIS A 109 1.55 -16.38 6.39
N VAL A 110 0.90 -16.61 7.54
CA VAL A 110 0.73 -17.97 8.10
C VAL A 110 -0.12 -18.82 7.17
N GLU A 111 -1.26 -18.30 6.68
CA GLU A 111 -2.10 -19.00 5.72
C GLU A 111 -1.38 -19.31 4.40
N ALA A 112 -0.63 -18.35 3.87
CA ALA A 112 0.17 -18.54 2.67
C ALA A 112 1.23 -19.63 2.86
N ALA A 113 1.90 -19.67 4.03
CA ALA A 113 2.87 -20.70 4.37
C ALA A 113 2.22 -22.09 4.44
N HIS A 114 1.04 -22.21 5.05
CA HIS A 114 0.27 -23.47 5.06
C HIS A 114 -0.10 -23.94 3.65
N LYS A 115 -0.57 -23.03 2.79
CA LYS A 115 -0.90 -23.34 1.39
C LYS A 115 0.34 -23.81 0.61
N ALA A 116 1.46 -23.11 0.74
CA ALA A 116 2.72 -23.48 0.08
C ALA A 116 3.23 -24.86 0.56
N LEU A 117 3.13 -25.13 1.86
CA LEU A 117 3.48 -26.43 2.43
C LEU A 117 2.59 -27.54 1.87
N ALA A 118 1.27 -27.32 1.79
CA ALA A 118 0.33 -28.28 1.20
C ALA A 118 0.65 -28.57 -0.27
N GLN A 119 0.93 -27.52 -1.07
CA GLN A 119 1.37 -27.67 -2.46
C GLN A 119 2.66 -28.48 -2.59
N ARG A 120 3.66 -28.20 -1.73
CA ARG A 120 4.91 -28.97 -1.69
C ARG A 120 4.68 -30.43 -1.32
N ARG A 121 3.79 -30.72 -0.38
CA ARG A 121 3.43 -32.11 -0.03
C ARG A 121 2.76 -32.81 -1.21
N ALA A 122 1.83 -32.15 -1.89
CA ALA A 122 1.14 -32.69 -3.06
C ALA A 122 2.09 -32.95 -4.24
N SER A 123 3.06 -32.07 -4.48
CA SER A 123 4.05 -32.27 -5.56
C SER A 123 5.06 -33.38 -5.26
N ASN A 124 5.45 -33.54 -3.99
CA ASN A 124 6.36 -34.60 -3.56
C ASN A 124 5.69 -35.99 -3.59
N PHE A 125 4.39 -36.06 -3.31
CA PHE A 125 3.62 -37.29 -3.43
C PHE A 125 3.23 -37.51 -4.91
N ARG A 126 4.18 -37.95 -5.73
CA ARG A 126 3.86 -38.44 -7.06
C ARG A 126 2.96 -39.67 -6.89
N PRO A 127 1.72 -39.69 -7.44
CA PRO A 127 0.93 -40.91 -7.42
C PRO A 127 1.76 -42.02 -8.06
N ALA A 128 1.82 -43.17 -7.39
CA ALA A 128 2.46 -44.36 -7.94
C ALA A 128 1.90 -44.56 -9.35
N VAL A 129 2.81 -44.71 -10.32
CA VAL A 129 2.42 -44.92 -11.72
C VAL A 129 1.45 -46.09 -11.74
N PRO A 130 0.25 -45.98 -12.34
CA PRO A 130 -0.70 -47.09 -12.36
C PRO A 130 -0.03 -48.29 -13.01
N ALA A 131 -0.25 -49.49 -12.45
CA ALA A 131 0.36 -50.75 -12.90
C ALA A 131 0.09 -51.07 -14.39
N SER A 132 -0.87 -50.38 -15.02
CA SER A 132 -1.15 -50.44 -16.46
C SER A 132 -0.11 -49.75 -17.34
N ARG A 133 0.87 -49.03 -16.77
CA ARG A 133 1.91 -48.33 -17.53
C ARG A 133 3.15 -49.23 -17.66
N THR A 134 3.18 -50.01 -18.73
CA THR A 134 4.34 -50.83 -19.13
C THR A 134 5.58 -49.98 -19.40
N SER A 135 6.75 -50.53 -19.08
CA SER A 135 8.07 -49.93 -19.34
C SER A 135 8.20 -49.55 -20.82
N GLY A 136 8.53 -48.29 -21.09
CA GLY A 136 8.50 -47.70 -22.43
C GLY A 136 9.50 -48.31 -23.42
N THR A 137 9.11 -49.39 -24.10
CA THR A 137 9.37 -49.50 -25.53
C THR A 137 8.48 -48.45 -26.20
N GLY A 138 9.02 -47.23 -26.38
CA GLY A 138 8.25 -46.02 -26.67
C GLY A 138 7.32 -46.09 -27.90
N MET A 139 6.47 -45.06 -28.05
CA MET A 139 5.70 -44.83 -29.28
C MET A 139 6.64 -44.82 -30.48
N GLN A 140 6.36 -45.69 -31.46
CA GLN A 140 7.00 -45.64 -32.77
C GLN A 140 6.75 -44.25 -33.37
N PRO A 141 7.79 -43.54 -33.86
CA PRO A 141 7.60 -42.24 -34.47
C PRO A 141 6.73 -42.40 -35.72
N GLN A 142 5.49 -41.90 -35.66
CA GLN A 142 4.61 -41.87 -36.81
C GLN A 142 5.03 -40.68 -37.68
N GLU A 143 5.80 -40.95 -38.74
CA GLU A 143 6.20 -39.91 -39.68
C GLU A 143 4.96 -39.23 -40.26
N SER A 144 4.94 -37.89 -40.22
CA SER A 144 3.84 -37.10 -40.79
C SER A 144 3.71 -37.37 -42.29
N ILE A 145 2.61 -38.02 -42.70
CA ILE A 145 2.23 -38.27 -44.10
C ILE A 145 1.92 -36.95 -44.85
N ARG A 146 1.88 -35.80 -44.17
CA ARG A 146 1.77 -34.50 -44.84
C ARG A 146 2.97 -34.33 -45.77
N ARG A 147 2.72 -34.53 -47.07
CA ARG A 147 3.72 -34.38 -48.15
C ARG A 147 4.57 -33.16 -47.85
N ARG A 148 5.88 -33.37 -47.64
CA ARG A 148 6.84 -32.27 -47.69
C ARG A 148 6.59 -31.59 -49.04
N ARG A 149 6.09 -30.35 -49.04
CA ARG A 149 6.02 -29.55 -50.27
C ARG A 149 7.47 -29.22 -50.63
N VAL A 150 8.11 -30.14 -51.33
CA VAL A 150 9.44 -29.92 -51.89
C VAL A 150 9.27 -28.81 -52.92
N LEU A 151 9.81 -27.63 -52.61
CA LEU A 151 9.83 -26.53 -53.56
C LEU A 151 10.66 -26.97 -54.79
N PRO A 152 10.21 -26.65 -56.01
CA PRO A 152 11.04 -26.87 -57.19
C PRO A 152 12.39 -26.19 -57.00
N ARG A 153 13.49 -26.88 -57.32
CA ARG A 153 14.87 -26.38 -57.07
C ARG A 153 15.11 -24.99 -57.64
N GLY A 154 14.55 -24.68 -58.82
CA GLY A 154 14.66 -23.36 -59.44
C GLY A 154 13.93 -22.22 -58.71
N LYS A 155 12.97 -22.52 -57.81
CA LYS A 155 12.24 -21.53 -57.01
C LYS A 155 12.86 -21.26 -55.65
N VAL A 156 13.83 -22.08 -55.22
CA VAL A 156 14.45 -21.97 -53.88
C VAL A 156 15.09 -20.60 -53.69
N GLY A 157 15.91 -20.13 -54.65
CA GLY A 157 16.56 -18.82 -54.56
C GLY A 157 15.58 -17.65 -54.50
N SER A 158 14.49 -17.71 -55.27
CA SER A 158 13.44 -16.69 -55.27
C SER A 158 12.72 -16.60 -53.92
N VAL A 159 12.30 -17.75 -53.36
CA VAL A 159 11.62 -17.82 -52.07
C VAL A 159 12.54 -17.37 -50.93
N LEU A 160 13.82 -17.76 -50.95
CA LEU A 160 14.81 -17.30 -49.96
C LEU A 160 14.98 -15.78 -50.01
N LYS A 161 15.07 -15.19 -51.22
CA LYS A 161 15.20 -13.74 -51.40
C LYS A 161 13.94 -13.01 -50.94
N GLN A 162 12.75 -13.52 -51.27
CA GLN A 162 11.47 -12.97 -50.80
C GLN A 162 11.37 -12.98 -49.27
N ASN A 163 11.71 -14.11 -48.64
CA ASN A 163 11.69 -14.22 -47.18
C ASN A 163 12.68 -13.26 -46.52
N LYS A 164 13.88 -13.11 -47.08
CA LYS A 164 14.88 -12.15 -46.59
C LYS A 164 14.37 -10.70 -46.67
N ILE A 165 13.73 -10.32 -47.77
CA ILE A 165 13.15 -8.98 -47.95
C ILE A 165 11.99 -8.76 -46.97
N ALA A 166 11.09 -9.74 -46.85
CA ALA A 166 9.95 -9.65 -45.93
C ALA A 166 10.39 -9.55 -44.46
N GLN A 167 11.46 -10.24 -44.09
CA GLN A 167 12.04 -10.17 -42.76
C GLN A 167 12.68 -8.80 -42.51
N ALA A 168 13.52 -8.32 -43.43
CA ALA A 168 14.10 -6.98 -43.33
C ALA A 168 13.02 -5.87 -43.25
N ALA A 169 11.91 -6.02 -43.97
CA ALA A 169 10.77 -5.10 -43.89
C ALA A 169 10.04 -5.15 -42.53
N ARG A 170 9.98 -6.31 -41.86
CA ARG A 170 9.47 -6.39 -40.48
C ARG A 170 10.45 -5.75 -39.50
N ASP A 171 11.74 -6.04 -39.64
CA ASP A 171 12.78 -5.57 -38.73
C ASP A 171 12.97 -4.04 -38.84
N ALA A 172 12.70 -3.47 -40.02
CA ALA A 172 12.75 -2.03 -40.28
C ALA A 172 11.49 -1.27 -39.85
N ARG A 173 10.44 -1.92 -39.33
CA ARG A 173 9.28 -1.21 -38.77
C ARG A 173 9.68 -0.58 -37.43
N PRO A 174 9.57 0.75 -37.26
CA PRO A 174 9.71 1.35 -35.95
C PRO A 174 8.56 0.87 -35.05
N GLN A 175 8.87 0.64 -33.77
CA GLN A 175 7.86 0.27 -32.75
C GLN A 175 6.88 1.41 -32.50
#